data_AF-A0A1H9UT33-F1
#
_entry.id   AF-A0A1H9UT33-F1
#
_cell.length_a   1.000
_cell.length_b   1.000
_cell.length_c   1.000
_cell.angle_alpha   90.00
_cell.angle_beta   90.00
_cell.angle_gamma   90.00
#
_symmetry.space_group_name_H-M   'P 1'
#
loop_
_entity.id
_entity.type
_entity.pdbx_description
1 polymer ?
#
loop_
_entity_poly.entity_id
_entity_poly.type
_entity_poly.pdbx_seq_one_letter_code
_entity_poly.pdbx_strand_id
1 'polypeptide(L)'
;MGMALMKEGMTMREELERMPMRRLREIARESHEEHDPEAARVFVNRILDMEVERRTWYAHENPGFQPFSSAAKLGEHPGGGTAAADPLVIAYDRGIRVHAAHEEARQFLEHARLTPRNLLAALIQAAKTDRRVTGPWGKSYDQIAANVGPYAQSLGFSPGVMHGKTLVCYDTIKHEKDSRVWMERVETKHVVPLFRDGIAIKNAAKQARVALILLAKL
;
A
#
# COMPACT_ATOMS: atom_id res chain seq x y z
N MET A 1 -32.13 -6.77 17.17
CA MET A 1 -30.91 -7.60 17.29
C MET A 1 -29.69 -7.11 16.49
N GLY A 2 -29.79 -6.10 15.61
CA GLY A 2 -28.64 -5.65 14.79
C GLY A 2 -27.62 -4.72 15.48
N MET A 3 -28.03 -3.92 16.48
CA MET A 3 -27.12 -2.96 17.13
C MET A 3 -26.13 -3.61 18.11
N ALA A 4 -26.50 -4.70 18.80
CA ALA A 4 -25.62 -5.36 19.77
C ALA A 4 -24.45 -6.07 19.08
N LEU A 5 -24.72 -6.84 18.02
CA LEU A 5 -23.70 -7.52 17.21
C LEU A 5 -22.74 -6.53 16.50
N MET A 6 -23.23 -5.36 16.05
CA MET A 6 -22.36 -4.33 15.49
C MET A 6 -21.47 -3.68 16.55
N LYS A 7 -21.97 -3.52 17.78
CA LYS A 7 -21.20 -2.94 18.89
C LYS A 7 -20.11 -3.92 19.34
N GLU A 8 -20.44 -5.21 19.47
CA GLU A 8 -19.47 -6.29 19.76
C GLU A 8 -18.42 -6.45 18.64
N GLY A 9 -18.81 -6.36 17.37
CA GLY A 9 -17.86 -6.39 16.25
C GLY A 9 -16.95 -5.17 16.18
N MET A 10 -17.43 -3.98 16.57
CA MET A 10 -16.58 -2.78 16.70
C MET A 10 -15.60 -2.90 17.86
N THR A 11 -16.02 -3.43 19.02
CA THR A 11 -15.12 -3.62 20.17
C THR A 11 -14.04 -4.66 19.87
N MET A 12 -14.39 -5.77 19.20
CA MET A 12 -13.42 -6.79 18.74
C MET A 12 -12.39 -6.19 17.78
N ARG A 13 -12.83 -5.40 16.80
CA ARG A 13 -11.92 -4.76 15.86
C ARG A 13 -10.97 -3.77 16.53
N GLU A 14 -11.45 -2.95 17.45
CA GLU A 14 -10.62 -2.01 18.22
C GLU A 14 -9.58 -2.74 19.10
N GLU A 15 -9.95 -3.91 19.65
CA GLU A 15 -9.02 -4.78 20.38
C GLU A 15 -7.95 -5.37 19.45
N LEU A 16 -8.35 -5.92 18.30
CA LEU A 16 -7.44 -6.45 17.28
C LEU A 16 -6.48 -5.37 16.77
N GLU A 17 -6.95 -4.14 16.54
CA GLU A 17 -6.13 -3.02 16.09
C GLU A 17 -5.02 -2.64 17.09
N ARG A 18 -5.17 -2.97 18.38
CA ARG A 18 -4.17 -2.74 19.43
C ARG A 18 -3.20 -3.90 19.65
N MET A 19 -3.42 -5.05 19.00
CA MET A 19 -2.59 -6.24 19.18
C MET A 19 -1.28 -6.16 18.39
N PRO A 20 -0.19 -6.79 18.89
CA PRO A 20 1.06 -6.88 18.16
C PRO A 20 0.91 -7.78 16.92
N MET A 21 1.62 -7.47 15.82
CA MET A 21 1.47 -8.16 14.53
C MET A 21 1.65 -9.68 14.62
N ARG A 22 2.59 -10.15 15.44
CA ARG A 22 2.82 -11.57 15.67
C ARG A 22 1.58 -12.26 16.24
N ARG A 23 0.92 -11.64 17.21
CA ARG A 23 -0.31 -12.17 17.81
C ARG A 23 -1.48 -12.13 16.83
N LEU A 24 -1.59 -11.06 16.05
CA LEU A 24 -2.57 -10.98 14.96
C LEU A 24 -2.38 -12.10 13.93
N ARG A 25 -1.14 -12.43 13.58
CA ARG A 25 -0.85 -13.54 12.67
C ARG A 25 -1.16 -14.90 13.30
N GLU A 26 -0.88 -15.10 14.57
CA GLU A 26 -1.25 -16.33 15.29
C GLU A 26 -2.77 -16.54 15.27
N ILE A 27 -3.53 -15.51 15.65
CA ILE A 27 -5.01 -15.53 15.62
C ILE A 27 -5.53 -15.72 14.19
N ALA A 28 -4.87 -15.12 13.19
CA ALA A 28 -5.25 -15.30 11.79
C ALA A 28 -5.08 -16.75 11.30
N ARG A 29 -4.18 -17.54 11.90
CA ARG A 29 -3.94 -18.96 11.56
C ARG A 29 -4.84 -19.91 12.36
N GLU A 30 -5.32 -19.49 13.52
CA GLU A 30 -6.26 -20.28 14.32
C GLU A 30 -7.51 -20.60 13.49
N SER A 31 -7.91 -21.88 13.47
CA SER A 31 -9.05 -22.37 12.70
C SER A 31 -10.01 -23.09 13.64
N HIS A 32 -10.94 -22.36 14.25
CA HIS A 32 -12.01 -22.89 15.10
C HIS A 32 -13.37 -22.34 14.68
N GLU A 33 -14.48 -22.92 15.17
CA GLU A 33 -15.86 -22.54 14.78
C GLU A 33 -16.17 -21.05 15.00
N GLU A 34 -15.55 -20.43 16.01
CA GLU A 34 -15.67 -19.00 16.32
C GLU A 34 -14.53 -18.13 15.72
N HIS A 35 -13.79 -18.62 14.72
CA HIS A 35 -12.66 -17.89 14.16
C HIS A 35 -13.11 -16.60 13.47
N ASP A 36 -12.64 -15.45 13.97
CA ASP A 36 -12.96 -14.15 13.39
C ASP A 36 -12.11 -13.87 12.13
N PRO A 37 -12.72 -13.77 10.93
CA PRO A 37 -12.01 -13.42 9.71
C PRO A 37 -11.41 -12.00 9.73
N GLU A 38 -11.77 -11.16 10.70
CA GLU A 38 -11.30 -9.79 10.84
C GLU A 38 -9.84 -9.70 11.27
N ALA A 39 -9.31 -10.67 12.04
CA ALA A 39 -7.91 -10.69 12.47
C ALA A 39 -6.95 -10.70 11.27
N ALA A 40 -7.22 -11.54 10.27
CA ALA A 40 -6.43 -11.59 9.04
C ALA A 40 -6.51 -10.29 8.23
N ARG A 41 -7.66 -9.61 8.25
CA ARG A 41 -7.85 -8.32 7.56
C ARG A 41 -7.10 -7.20 8.27
N VAL A 42 -7.18 -7.14 9.60
CA VAL A 42 -6.45 -6.16 10.42
C VAL A 42 -4.95 -6.37 10.28
N PHE A 43 -4.48 -7.62 10.31
CA PHE A 43 -3.09 -7.97 10.04
C PHE A 43 -2.63 -7.44 8.68
N VAL A 44 -3.34 -7.78 7.59
CA VAL A 44 -2.95 -7.34 6.24
C VAL A 44 -2.98 -5.82 6.09
N ASN A 45 -3.95 -5.13 6.68
CA ASN A 45 -3.98 -3.67 6.67
C ASN A 45 -2.74 -3.10 7.37
N ARG A 46 -2.38 -3.63 8.55
CA ARG A 46 -1.21 -3.17 9.30
C ARG A 46 0.09 -3.45 8.55
N ILE A 47 0.24 -4.59 7.89
CA ILE A 47 1.38 -4.88 7.02
C ILE A 47 1.50 -3.85 5.89
N LEU A 48 0.39 -3.52 5.22
CA LEU A 48 0.39 -2.56 4.11
C LEU A 48 0.68 -1.14 4.60
N ASP A 49 0.11 -0.73 5.73
CA ASP A 49 0.35 0.59 6.33
C ASP A 49 1.82 0.73 6.74
N MET A 50 2.40 -0.29 7.38
CA MET A 50 3.82 -0.32 7.73
C MET A 50 4.74 -0.26 6.51
N GLU A 51 4.40 -0.95 5.43
CA GLU A 51 5.20 -0.90 4.21
C GLU A 51 5.09 0.45 3.50
N VAL A 52 3.90 1.08 3.52
CA VAL A 52 3.74 2.45 3.03
C VAL A 52 4.61 3.39 3.86
N GLU A 53 4.50 3.34 5.19
CA GLU A 53 5.29 4.17 6.10
C GLU A 53 6.80 4.03 5.83
N ARG A 54 7.29 2.78 5.73
CA ARG A 54 8.70 2.48 5.39
C ARG A 54 9.15 3.13 4.07
N ARG A 55 8.27 3.17 3.07
CA ARG A 55 8.58 3.66 1.70
C ARG A 55 8.41 5.16 1.56
N THR A 56 7.41 5.75 2.21
CA THR A 56 7.05 7.16 2.05
C THR A 56 7.71 8.07 3.07
N TRP A 57 8.45 7.54 4.06
CA TRP A 57 9.16 8.36 5.04
C TRP A 57 10.19 9.33 4.42
N TYR A 58 10.67 9.06 3.19
CA TYR A 58 11.44 10.02 2.38
C TYR A 58 10.72 11.36 2.14
N ALA A 59 9.38 11.42 2.27
CA ALA A 59 8.61 12.66 2.14
C ALA A 59 8.69 13.58 3.39
N HIS A 60 9.14 13.06 4.54
CA HIS A 60 9.38 13.86 5.75
C HIS A 60 10.81 14.42 5.83
N GLU A 61 11.72 13.98 4.95
CA GLU A 61 13.05 14.56 4.75
C GLU A 61 13.01 15.84 3.91
N ASN A 62 12.06 16.74 4.18
CA ASN A 62 12.22 18.11 3.72
C ASN A 62 13.43 18.68 4.48
N PRO A 63 14.55 19.06 3.82
CA PRO A 63 15.78 19.54 4.47
C PRO A 63 15.65 20.92 5.17
N GLY A 64 14.46 21.25 5.67
CA GLY A 64 14.14 22.53 6.32
C GLY A 64 12.98 22.47 7.33
N PHE A 65 12.47 21.29 7.69
CA PHE A 65 11.38 21.18 8.67
C PHE A 65 11.62 20.05 9.68
N GLN A 66 12.48 20.30 10.67
CA GLN A 66 12.49 19.55 11.93
C GLN A 66 12.43 20.56 13.09
N PRO A 67 11.35 20.58 13.91
CA PRO A 67 11.35 21.34 15.17
C PRO A 67 12.06 20.61 16.32
N PHE A 68 12.57 19.39 16.10
CA PHE A 68 13.32 18.65 17.11
C PHE A 68 14.38 17.74 16.47
N SER A 69 15.57 17.71 17.08
CA SER A 69 16.65 16.79 16.73
C SER A 69 16.29 15.35 17.11
N SER A 70 16.62 14.38 16.27
CA SER A 70 16.48 12.94 16.60
C SER A 70 17.34 12.50 17.80
N ALA A 71 18.27 13.34 18.25
CA ALA A 71 19.06 13.12 19.46
C ALA A 71 18.45 13.74 20.72
N ALA A 72 17.39 14.55 20.61
CA ALA A 72 16.86 15.33 21.74
C ALA A 72 16.23 14.49 22.87
N LYS A 73 15.80 13.25 22.58
CA LYS A 73 15.26 12.31 23.58
C LYS A 73 16.21 11.14 23.91
N LEU A 74 17.45 11.17 23.41
CA LEU A 74 18.42 10.12 23.69
C LEU A 74 18.94 10.26 25.13
N GLY A 75 18.26 9.61 26.07
CA GLY A 75 18.57 9.67 27.51
C GLY A 75 17.38 9.99 28.41
N GLU A 76 16.23 10.38 27.83
CA GLU A 76 14.99 10.54 28.61
C GLU A 76 14.35 9.16 28.82
N HIS A 77 14.19 8.76 30.08
CA HIS A 77 13.31 7.64 30.41
C HIS A 77 11.90 7.96 29.89
N PRO A 78 11.25 7.07 29.12
CA PRO A 78 9.89 7.27 28.68
C PRO A 78 9.04 7.58 29.91
N GLY A 79 8.38 8.74 29.91
CA GLY A 79 7.60 9.23 31.04
C GLY A 79 6.69 8.12 31.58
N GLY A 80 6.79 7.88 32.88
CA GLY A 80 6.07 6.83 33.63
C GLY A 80 4.57 7.05 33.66
N GLY A 81 3.91 6.94 32.52
CA GLY A 81 2.48 6.69 32.43
C GLY A 81 2.23 5.19 32.52
N THR A 82 1.26 4.79 33.34
CA THR A 82 0.80 3.40 33.48
C THR A 82 0.02 2.89 32.27
N ALA A 83 -0.07 3.66 31.20
CA ALA A 83 -0.66 3.24 29.94
C ALA A 83 0.39 2.45 29.13
N ALA A 84 0.06 1.23 28.72
CA ALA A 84 0.86 0.46 27.78
C ALA A 84 0.95 1.22 26.45
N ALA A 85 2.01 2.02 26.28
CA ALA A 85 2.32 2.65 25.02
C ALA A 85 2.77 1.56 24.03
N ASP A 86 2.23 1.60 22.80
CA ASP A 86 2.60 0.67 21.74
C ASP A 86 4.13 0.69 21.57
N PRO A 87 4.82 -0.47 21.60
CA PRO A 87 6.27 -0.56 21.38
C PRO A 87 6.75 0.22 20.15
N LEU A 88 5.88 0.39 19.15
CA LEU A 88 6.14 1.20 17.97
C LEU A 88 6.26 2.70 18.28
N VAL A 89 5.35 3.23 19.10
CA VAL A 89 5.38 4.63 19.54
C VAL A 89 6.66 4.91 20.33
N ILE A 90 7.07 3.98 21.20
CA ILE A 90 8.31 4.07 21.96
C ILE A 90 9.54 4.04 21.03
N ALA A 91 9.52 3.22 19.97
CA ALA A 91 10.59 3.16 18.98
C ALA A 91 10.72 4.49 18.21
N TYR A 92 9.61 5.09 17.79
CA TYR A 92 9.60 6.40 17.14
C TYR A 92 10.08 7.51 18.07
N ASP A 93 9.64 7.52 19.33
CA ASP A 93 10.11 8.46 20.34
C ASP A 93 11.62 8.37 20.60
N ARG A 94 12.20 7.17 20.41
CA ARG A 94 13.65 6.92 20.50
C ARG A 94 14.40 7.18 19.19
N GLY A 95 13.73 7.66 18.15
CA GLY A 95 14.34 7.88 16.84
C GLY A 95 14.72 6.60 16.10
N ILE A 96 14.20 5.44 16.50
CA ILE A 96 14.37 4.16 15.79
C ILE A 96 13.34 4.13 14.66
N ARG A 97 13.79 4.50 13.46
CA ARG A 97 12.95 4.78 12.27
C ARG A 97 12.48 3.52 11.52
N VAL A 98 13.28 2.47 11.57
CA VAL A 98 12.93 1.14 11.04
C VAL A 98 13.12 0.17 12.20
N HIS A 99 12.04 -0.46 12.63
CA HIS A 99 12.05 -1.45 13.71
C HIS A 99 11.66 -2.82 13.17
N ALA A 100 11.80 -3.86 14.00
CA ALA A 100 11.60 -5.25 13.61
C ALA A 100 10.30 -5.52 12.84
N ALA A 101 9.20 -4.84 13.18
CA ALA A 101 7.92 -5.06 12.52
C ALA A 101 7.85 -4.47 11.09
N HIS A 102 8.66 -3.46 10.75
CA HIS A 102 8.82 -3.02 9.34
C HIS A 102 9.53 -4.09 8.52
N GLU A 103 10.55 -4.73 9.09
CA GLU A 103 11.24 -5.85 8.44
C GLU A 103 10.34 -7.08 8.32
N GLU A 104 9.53 -7.39 9.34
CA GLU A 104 8.52 -8.44 9.26
C GLU A 104 7.49 -8.16 8.14
N ALA A 105 7.05 -6.91 8.01
CA ALA A 105 6.14 -6.50 6.93
C ALA A 105 6.78 -6.64 5.54
N ARG A 106 8.02 -6.17 5.39
CA ARG A 106 8.79 -6.33 4.15
C ARG A 106 8.94 -7.80 3.78
N GLN A 107 9.37 -8.64 4.72
CA GLN A 107 9.58 -10.08 4.49
C GLN A 107 8.27 -10.79 4.15
N PHE A 108 7.16 -10.44 4.79
CA PHE A 108 5.85 -11.01 4.47
C PHE A 108 5.42 -10.66 3.04
N LEU A 109 5.59 -9.41 2.61
CA LEU A 109 5.25 -8.98 1.25
C LEU A 109 6.16 -9.60 0.18
N GLU A 110 7.45 -9.77 0.48
CA GLU A 110 8.40 -10.49 -0.39
C GLU A 110 8.00 -11.97 -0.53
N HIS A 111 7.61 -12.60 0.57
CA HIS A 111 7.12 -13.98 0.57
C HIS A 111 5.81 -14.13 -0.22
N ALA A 112 4.93 -13.12 -0.17
CA ALA A 112 3.67 -13.12 -0.90
C ALA A 112 3.82 -13.11 -2.43
N ARG A 113 4.99 -12.72 -2.95
CA ARG A 113 5.32 -12.69 -4.39
C ARG A 113 4.22 -12.05 -5.24
N LEU A 114 3.62 -10.97 -4.73
CA LEU A 114 2.61 -10.23 -5.47
C LEU A 114 3.22 -9.69 -6.77
N THR A 115 2.42 -9.64 -7.84
CA THR A 115 2.86 -8.97 -9.06
C THR A 115 3.12 -7.49 -8.76
N PRO A 116 4.10 -6.84 -9.42
CA PRO A 116 4.42 -5.44 -9.17
C PRO A 116 3.19 -4.52 -9.29
N ARG A 117 2.31 -4.80 -10.26
CA ARG A 117 1.05 -4.10 -10.47
C ARG A 117 0.11 -4.21 -9.26
N ASN A 118 -0.06 -5.41 -8.72
CA ASN A 118 -0.97 -5.65 -7.60
C ASN A 118 -0.41 -5.08 -6.29
N LEU A 119 0.90 -5.23 -6.07
CA LEU A 119 1.60 -4.61 -4.93
C LEU A 119 1.47 -3.09 -4.97
N LEU A 120 1.76 -2.46 -6.12
CA LEU A 120 1.62 -1.01 -6.27
C LEU A 120 0.18 -0.55 -6.00
N ALA A 121 -0.81 -1.26 -6.54
CA ALA A 121 -2.21 -0.92 -6.29
C ALA A 121 -2.61 -1.02 -4.81
N ALA A 122 -2.14 -2.06 -4.11
CA ALA A 122 -2.38 -2.23 -2.67
C ALA A 122 -1.74 -1.11 -1.84
N LEU A 123 -0.50 -0.74 -2.17
CA LEU A 123 0.20 0.36 -1.50
C LEU A 123 -0.43 1.73 -1.80
N ILE A 124 -0.88 1.98 -3.03
CA ILE A 124 -1.66 3.18 -3.37
C ILE A 124 -2.94 3.22 -2.53
N GLN A 125 -3.65 2.10 -2.39
CA GLN A 125 -4.85 2.06 -1.57
C GLN A 125 -4.55 2.35 -0.10
N ALA A 126 -3.52 1.72 0.47
CA ALA A 126 -3.10 1.91 1.86
C ALA A 126 -2.67 3.36 2.15
N ALA A 127 -1.83 3.94 1.27
CA ALA A 127 -1.39 5.32 1.37
C ALA A 127 -2.53 6.35 1.30
N LYS A 128 -3.68 5.96 0.73
CA LYS A 128 -4.88 6.81 0.67
C LYS A 128 -5.81 6.64 1.86
N THR A 129 -5.78 5.49 2.54
CA THR A 129 -6.67 5.20 3.67
C THR A 129 -6.22 5.82 4.98
N ASP A 130 -5.01 6.37 5.05
CA ASP A 130 -4.58 7.16 6.20
C ASP A 130 -5.47 8.42 6.33
N ARG A 131 -6.10 8.56 7.51
CA ARG A 131 -7.01 9.65 7.86
C ARG A 131 -6.34 11.03 7.86
N ARG A 132 -5.01 11.08 7.84
CA ARG A 132 -4.21 12.32 7.83
C ARG A 132 -3.79 12.78 6.44
N VAL A 133 -4.22 12.08 5.39
CA VAL A 133 -3.79 12.34 4.02
C VAL A 133 -4.16 13.74 3.56
N THR A 134 -3.12 14.57 3.45
CA THR A 134 -3.11 15.85 2.74
C THR A 134 -2.10 15.74 1.59
N GLY A 135 -2.22 16.60 0.57
CA GLY A 135 -1.29 16.61 -0.57
C GLY A 135 -1.58 15.56 -1.65
N PRO A 136 -0.56 15.02 -2.36
CA PRO A 136 -0.73 14.23 -3.59
C PRO A 136 -1.62 13.00 -3.47
N TRP A 137 -1.68 12.38 -2.29
CA TRP A 137 -2.48 11.19 -2.00
C TRP A 137 -3.98 11.49 -1.84
N GLY A 138 -4.39 12.76 -1.74
CA GLY A 138 -5.80 13.17 -1.73
C GLY A 138 -6.50 13.04 -3.09
N LYS A 139 -5.75 12.89 -4.20
CA LYS A 139 -6.31 12.81 -5.56
C LYS A 139 -7.21 11.59 -5.76
N SER A 140 -8.20 11.68 -6.65
CA SER A 140 -9.06 10.54 -6.99
C SER A 140 -8.24 9.38 -7.59
N TYR A 141 -8.77 8.16 -7.52
CA TYR A 141 -8.11 7.02 -8.15
C TYR A 141 -7.95 7.19 -9.67
N ASP A 142 -8.88 7.86 -10.34
CA ASP A 142 -8.76 8.16 -11.78
C ASP A 142 -7.64 9.16 -12.07
N GLN A 143 -7.48 10.18 -11.22
CA GLN A 143 -6.37 11.13 -11.32
C GLN A 143 -5.02 10.45 -11.07
N ILE A 144 -4.98 9.46 -10.18
CA ILE A 144 -3.78 8.64 -9.93
C ILE A 144 -3.50 7.71 -11.12
N ALA A 145 -4.52 7.06 -11.68
CA ALA A 145 -4.36 6.18 -12.83
C ALA A 145 -3.83 6.92 -14.07
N ALA A 146 -4.31 8.15 -14.29
CA ALA A 146 -3.86 9.00 -15.39
C ALA A 146 -2.37 9.39 -15.31
N ASN A 147 -1.81 9.44 -14.09
CA ASN A 147 -0.40 9.75 -13.89
C ASN A 147 0.19 8.92 -12.75
N VAL A 148 0.33 7.61 -12.97
CA VAL A 148 0.78 6.65 -11.95
C VAL A 148 2.27 6.80 -11.58
N GLY A 149 3.09 7.36 -12.47
CA GLY A 149 4.54 7.42 -12.33
C GLY A 149 5.02 8.06 -11.03
N PRO A 150 4.62 9.30 -10.69
CA PRO A 150 5.00 9.97 -9.45
C PRO A 150 4.59 9.19 -8.19
N TYR A 151 3.41 8.56 -8.20
CA TYR A 151 2.94 7.74 -7.08
C TYR A 151 3.79 6.48 -6.90
N ALA A 152 4.13 5.80 -8.00
CA ALA A 152 5.01 4.64 -7.97
C ALA A 152 6.40 5.01 -7.44
N GLN A 153 6.97 6.13 -7.89
CA GLN A 153 8.27 6.61 -7.41
C GLN A 153 8.24 6.95 -5.93
N SER A 154 7.19 7.62 -5.44
CA SER A 154 7.02 7.92 -4.02
C SER A 154 6.90 6.67 -3.14
N LEU A 155 6.48 5.55 -3.73
CA LEU A 155 6.43 4.23 -3.09
C LEU A 155 7.70 3.40 -3.37
N GLY A 156 8.79 4.03 -3.81
CA GLY A 156 10.10 3.39 -4.01
C GLY A 156 10.20 2.48 -5.22
N PHE A 157 9.27 2.56 -6.18
CA PHE A 157 9.40 1.84 -7.44
C PHE A 157 10.30 2.60 -8.41
N SER A 158 11.19 1.87 -9.09
CA SER A 158 12.14 2.48 -10.03
C SER A 158 11.43 3.25 -11.16
N PRO A 159 11.92 4.44 -11.53
CA PRO A 159 11.47 5.14 -12.72
C PRO A 159 11.59 4.22 -13.94
N GLY A 160 10.59 4.22 -14.82
CA GLY A 160 10.62 3.39 -16.04
C GLY A 160 9.96 2.03 -15.93
N VAL A 161 9.98 1.37 -14.76
CA VAL A 161 9.48 0.00 -14.58
C VAL A 161 7.95 -0.08 -14.57
N MET A 162 7.28 1.03 -14.27
CA MET A 162 5.82 1.10 -14.08
C MET A 162 5.07 1.77 -15.25
N HIS A 163 5.62 1.68 -16.46
CA HIS A 163 4.83 1.90 -17.66
C HIS A 163 4.08 0.60 -17.97
N GLY A 164 2.82 0.67 -18.42
CA GLY A 164 2.13 -0.55 -18.83
C GLY A 164 2.80 -1.15 -20.07
N LYS A 165 2.32 -2.31 -20.52
CA LYS A 165 2.96 -3.04 -21.62
C LYS A 165 2.99 -2.17 -22.88
N THR A 166 4.16 -2.07 -23.52
CA THR A 166 4.25 -1.57 -24.89
C THR A 166 3.68 -2.65 -25.81
N LEU A 167 2.56 -2.35 -26.45
CA LEU A 167 1.99 -3.20 -27.49
C LEU A 167 2.52 -2.75 -28.84
N VAL A 168 2.91 -3.73 -29.65
CA VAL A 168 3.18 -3.52 -31.06
C VAL A 168 1.84 -3.71 -31.79
N CYS A 169 1.32 -2.63 -32.35
CA CYS A 169 0.13 -2.63 -33.19
C CYS A 169 0.55 -2.48 -34.66
N TYR A 170 -0.30 -2.94 -35.58
CA TYR A 170 -0.15 -2.65 -37.01
C TYR A 170 -1.26 -1.70 -37.41
N ASP A 171 -0.93 -0.41 -37.51
CA ASP A 171 -1.86 0.61 -37.95
C ASP A 171 -1.88 0.66 -39.48
N THR A 172 -3.05 0.92 -40.06
CA THR A 172 -3.19 1.06 -41.51
C THR A 172 -3.26 2.54 -41.85
N ILE A 173 -2.22 3.06 -42.50
CA ILE A 173 -2.18 4.44 -42.97
C ILE A 173 -2.70 4.46 -44.41
N LYS A 174 -3.74 5.26 -44.66
CA LYS A 174 -4.27 5.49 -46.00
C LYS A 174 -3.44 6.59 -46.65
N HIS A 175 -2.74 6.25 -47.73
CA HIS A 175 -2.08 7.22 -48.59
C HIS A 175 -2.98 7.55 -49.77
N GLU A 176 -3.10 8.83 -50.08
CA GLU A 176 -3.88 9.32 -51.21
C GLU A 176 -3.03 10.30 -52.00
N LYS A 177 -2.64 9.90 -53.21
CA LYS A 177 -1.84 10.74 -54.12
C LYS A 177 -2.25 10.46 -55.56
N ASP A 178 -2.47 11.53 -56.33
CA ASP A 178 -2.76 11.47 -57.78
C ASP A 178 -3.87 10.45 -58.12
N SER A 179 -5.01 10.53 -57.43
CA SER A 179 -6.18 9.65 -57.59
C SER A 179 -5.94 8.16 -57.33
N ARG A 180 -4.76 7.78 -56.78
CA ARG A 180 -4.46 6.43 -56.31
C ARG A 180 -4.50 6.40 -54.79
N VAL A 181 -5.29 5.47 -54.27
CA VAL A 181 -5.36 5.15 -52.85
C VAL A 181 -4.61 3.84 -52.63
N TRP A 182 -3.62 3.84 -51.75
CA TRP A 182 -3.01 2.62 -51.26
C TRP A 182 -2.92 2.63 -49.74
N MET A 183 -2.95 1.44 -49.16
CA MET A 183 -2.89 1.23 -47.73
C MET A 183 -1.52 0.68 -47.35
N GLU A 184 -0.87 1.33 -46.42
CA GLU A 184 0.38 0.86 -45.83
C GLU A 184 0.10 0.34 -44.41
N ARG A 185 0.57 -0.87 -44.12
CA ARG A 185 0.58 -1.39 -42.75
C ARG A 185 1.88 -0.96 -42.09
N VAL A 186 1.78 -0.12 -41.08
CA VAL A 186 2.91 0.39 -40.32
C VAL A 186 2.88 -0.20 -38.92
N GLU A 187 4.02 -0.74 -38.49
CA GLU A 187 4.22 -1.18 -37.12
C GLU A 187 4.33 0.05 -36.20
N THR A 188 3.40 0.18 -35.26
CA THR A 188 3.35 1.28 -34.30
C THR A 188 3.42 0.74 -32.87
N LYS A 189 4.25 1.37 -32.05
CA LYS A 189 4.41 0.99 -30.63
C LYS A 189 3.50 1.86 -29.78
N HIS A 190 2.46 1.26 -29.23
CA HIS A 190 1.53 1.92 -28.33
C HIS A 190 1.86 1.57 -26.88
N VAL A 191 2.12 2.59 -26.05
CA VAL A 191 2.32 2.40 -24.61
C VAL A 191 0.95 2.31 -23.95
N VAL A 192 0.60 1.13 -23.44
CA VAL A 192 -0.65 0.95 -22.68
C VAL A 192 -0.43 1.46 -21.25
N PRO A 193 -1.38 2.19 -20.64
CA PRO A 193 -1.25 2.57 -19.24
C PRO A 193 -1.29 1.35 -18.32
N LEU A 194 -0.53 1.39 -17.21
CA LEU A 194 -0.48 0.31 -16.22
C LEU A 194 -1.85 0.04 -15.57
N PHE A 195 -2.63 1.11 -15.38
CA PHE A 195 -4.02 1.09 -14.96
C PHE A 195 -4.83 1.92 -15.95
N ARG A 196 -5.87 1.32 -16.53
CA ARG A 196 -6.77 2.02 -17.48
C ARG A 196 -7.51 3.18 -16.80
N ASP A 197 -7.93 2.97 -15.56
CA ASP A 197 -8.75 3.88 -14.76
C ASP A 197 -8.56 3.59 -13.26
N GLY A 198 -9.23 4.37 -12.41
CA GLY A 198 -9.20 4.18 -10.96
C GLY A 198 -9.86 2.88 -10.51
N ILE A 199 -10.78 2.32 -11.29
CA ILE A 199 -11.41 1.00 -11.02
C ILE A 199 -10.36 -0.10 -11.15
N ALA A 200 -9.48 -0.02 -12.16
CA ALA A 200 -8.38 -0.97 -12.34
C ALA A 200 -7.42 -0.98 -11.14
N ILE A 201 -7.16 0.18 -10.52
CA ILE A 201 -6.38 0.26 -9.27
C ILE A 201 -7.12 -0.46 -8.14
N LYS A 202 -8.40 -0.14 -7.92
CA LYS A 202 -9.19 -0.76 -6.84
C LYS A 202 -9.29 -2.28 -7.00
N ASN A 203 -9.47 -2.77 -8.23
CA ASN A 203 -9.55 -4.20 -8.52
C ASN A 203 -8.22 -4.91 -8.28
N ALA A 204 -7.10 -4.33 -8.74
CA ALA A 204 -5.76 -4.89 -8.48
C ALA A 204 -5.42 -4.89 -6.98
N ALA A 205 -5.77 -3.83 -6.25
CA ALA A 205 -5.60 -3.76 -4.80
C ALA A 205 -6.45 -4.82 -4.09
N LYS A 206 -7.69 -5.04 -4.52
CA LYS A 206 -8.57 -6.09 -3.97
C LYS A 206 -7.96 -7.48 -4.19
N GLN A 207 -7.46 -7.76 -5.39
CA GLN A 207 -6.78 -9.03 -5.69
C GLN A 207 -5.54 -9.24 -4.81
N ALA A 208 -4.72 -8.20 -4.62
CA ALA A 208 -3.57 -8.23 -3.72
C ALA A 208 -3.99 -8.56 -2.28
N ARG A 209 -4.99 -7.86 -1.75
CA ARG A 209 -5.48 -8.07 -0.39
C ARG A 209 -6.04 -9.47 -0.19
N VAL A 210 -6.77 -10.02 -1.16
CA VAL A 210 -7.24 -11.41 -1.09
C VAL A 210 -6.07 -12.38 -1.01
N ALA A 211 -5.04 -12.23 -1.86
CA ALA A 211 -3.86 -13.08 -1.80
C ALA A 211 -3.12 -12.97 -0.46
N LEU A 212 -2.97 -11.76 0.09
CA LEU A 212 -2.33 -11.53 1.39
C LEU A 212 -3.15 -12.11 2.55
N ILE A 213 -4.48 -12.00 2.51
CA ILE A 213 -5.36 -12.59 3.54
C ILE A 213 -5.26 -14.11 3.51
N LEU A 214 -5.28 -14.72 2.32
CA LEU A 214 -5.12 -16.17 2.20
C LEU A 214 -3.77 -16.62 2.74
N LEU A 215 -2.69 -15.89 2.43
CA LEU A 215 -1.35 -16.18 2.94
C LEU A 215 -1.24 -15.99 4.46
N ALA A 216 -1.91 -14.99 5.03
CA ALA A 216 -1.89 -14.74 6.46
C ALA A 216 -2.51 -15.88 7.28
N LYS A 217 -3.38 -16.69 6.65
CA LYS A 217 -4.05 -17.85 7.26
C LYS A 217 -3.24 -19.15 7.17
N LEU A 218 -2.14 -19.19 6.43
CA LEU A 218 -1.23 -20.35 6.31
C LEU A 218 -0.21 -20.35 7.48
#